data_AF-A0A1G5S1U1-F1
#
_entry.id   AF-A0A1G5S1U1-F1
#
_cell.length_a   1.000
_cell.length_b   1.000
_cell.length_c   1.000
_cell.angle_alpha   90.00
_cell.angle_beta   90.00
_cell.angle_gamma   90.00
#
_symmetry.space_group_name_H-M   'P 1'
#
loop_
_entity.id
_entity.type
_entity.pdbx_description
1 polymer ?
#
loop_
_entity_poly.entity_id
_entity_poly.type
_entity_poly.pdbx_seq_one_letter_code
_entity_poly.pdbx_strand_id
1 'polypeptide(L)'
;MHEFWTQDDLDFIYPELGLEEKWLSDDAYARAHDKFSDIRMGHLVSKISMEMLKMHDLSLESVHLDTTSKSVQGVYEDDAEGNFHITYGYSKDKQPDLKQYKIGCADQQNGLVVMGDIIAGNHSDNQWNPSAIKLMSSFFRGKAIAR
;
A
#
# COMPACT_ATOMS: atom_id res chain seq x y z
N MET A 1 -26.43 -1.61 -14.99
CA MET A 1 -26.72 -2.23 -13.68
C MET A 1 -27.11 -1.08 -12.76
N HIS A 2 -28.41 -0.82 -12.58
CA HIS A 2 -28.96 0.41 -11.98
C HIS A 2 -30.09 0.06 -10.99
N GLU A 3 -29.88 -0.94 -10.11
CA GLU A 3 -30.99 -1.52 -9.33
C GLU A 3 -30.59 -2.10 -7.95
N PHE A 4 -29.53 -1.61 -7.30
CA PHE A 4 -29.24 -2.08 -5.92
C PHE A 4 -29.41 -1.00 -4.84
N TRP A 5 -29.09 0.25 -5.15
CA TRP A 5 -29.20 1.36 -4.20
C TRP A 5 -30.05 2.48 -4.80
N THR A 6 -31.02 2.99 -4.04
CA THR A 6 -31.70 4.25 -4.36
C THR A 6 -31.12 5.38 -3.51
N GLN A 7 -31.29 6.64 -3.94
CA GLN A 7 -30.84 7.79 -3.14
C GLN A 7 -31.52 7.80 -1.76
N ASP A 8 -32.80 7.42 -1.68
CA ASP A 8 -33.54 7.32 -0.42
C ASP A 8 -32.93 6.26 0.52
N ASP A 9 -32.45 5.12 0.00
CA ASP A 9 -31.76 4.11 0.81
C ASP A 9 -30.47 4.65 1.41
N LEU A 10 -29.71 5.44 0.64
CA LEU A 10 -28.43 6.00 1.09
C LEU A 10 -28.63 7.07 2.15
N ASP A 11 -29.60 7.95 1.94
CA ASP A 11 -29.96 9.00 2.90
C ASP A 11 -30.51 8.39 4.20
N PHE A 12 -31.15 7.23 4.14
CA PHE A 12 -31.65 6.51 5.32
C PHE A 12 -30.54 5.78 6.09
N ILE A 13 -29.68 5.03 5.39
CA ILE A 13 -28.66 4.18 6.03
C ILE A 13 -27.43 5.00 6.48
N TYR A 14 -27.03 6.00 5.69
CA TYR A 14 -25.83 6.80 5.91
C TYR A 14 -26.11 8.32 5.82
N PRO A 15 -27.04 8.86 6.63
CA PRO A 15 -27.51 10.24 6.53
C PRO A 15 -26.38 11.28 6.65
N GLU A 16 -25.32 10.96 7.40
CA GLU A 16 -24.18 11.86 7.63
C GLU A 16 -23.15 11.89 6.52
N LEU A 17 -23.18 10.92 5.59
CA LEU A 17 -22.12 10.75 4.59
C LEU A 17 -22.39 11.50 3.28
N GLY A 18 -23.63 11.94 3.03
CA GLY A 18 -24.00 12.67 1.81
C GLY A 18 -23.64 11.92 0.53
N LEU A 19 -23.85 10.59 0.52
CA LEU A 19 -23.51 9.72 -0.60
C LEU A 19 -24.46 9.96 -1.77
N GLU A 20 -23.92 10.05 -2.98
CA GLU A 20 -24.71 10.00 -4.20
C GLU A 20 -24.75 8.58 -4.78
N GLU A 21 -25.91 8.13 -5.29
CA GLU A 21 -26.07 6.81 -5.92
C GLU A 21 -24.97 6.50 -6.94
N LYS A 22 -24.60 7.49 -7.77
CA LYS A 22 -23.57 7.36 -8.82
C LYS A 22 -22.20 6.94 -8.29
N TRP A 23 -21.91 7.18 -7.01
CA TRP A 23 -20.64 6.79 -6.40
C TRP A 23 -20.54 5.30 -6.11
N LEU A 24 -21.68 4.60 -5.99
CA LEU A 24 -21.77 3.16 -5.71
C LEU A 24 -21.95 2.31 -6.96
N SER A 25 -21.61 2.86 -8.14
CA SER A 25 -21.56 2.07 -9.38
C SER A 25 -20.50 0.96 -9.30
N ASP A 26 -20.60 -0.04 -10.18
CA ASP A 26 -19.61 -1.14 -10.28
C ASP A 26 -18.17 -0.62 -10.48
N ASP A 27 -18.01 0.52 -11.15
CA ASP A 27 -16.70 1.17 -11.34
C ASP A 27 -16.20 1.97 -10.13
N ALA A 28 -16.87 1.92 -8.98
CA ALA A 28 -16.44 2.63 -7.77
C ALA A 28 -15.01 2.22 -7.37
N TYR A 29 -14.71 0.93 -7.41
CA TYR A 29 -13.36 0.42 -7.13
C TYR A 29 -12.35 0.82 -8.19
N ALA A 30 -12.72 0.84 -9.47
CA ALA A 30 -11.85 1.29 -10.54
C ALA A 30 -11.46 2.78 -10.34
N ARG A 31 -12.45 3.65 -10.09
CA ARG A 31 -12.19 5.06 -9.79
C ARG A 31 -11.36 5.27 -8.51
N ALA A 32 -11.55 4.42 -7.49
CA ALA A 32 -10.74 4.47 -6.29
C ALA A 32 -9.28 4.09 -6.60
N HIS A 33 -9.08 3.07 -7.43
CA HIS A 33 -7.77 2.64 -7.87
C HIS A 33 -7.05 3.71 -8.70
N ASP A 34 -7.75 4.39 -9.61
CA ASP A 34 -7.20 5.52 -10.37
C ASP A 34 -6.72 6.66 -9.44
N LYS A 35 -7.47 6.93 -8.37
CA LYS A 35 -7.04 7.92 -7.37
C LYS A 35 -5.82 7.45 -6.59
N PHE A 36 -5.69 6.14 -6.36
CA PHE A 36 -4.51 5.59 -5.69
C PHE A 36 -3.26 5.63 -6.57
N SER A 37 -3.38 5.51 -7.89
CA SER A 37 -2.22 5.65 -8.78
C SER A 37 -1.64 7.07 -8.78
N ASP A 38 -2.45 8.09 -8.49
CA ASP A 38 -1.98 9.48 -8.34
C ASP A 38 -1.31 9.76 -6.99
N ILE A 39 -1.34 8.81 -6.04
CA ILE A 39 -0.84 8.99 -4.68
C ILE A 39 0.40 8.13 -4.46
N ARG A 40 1.39 8.68 -3.75
CA ARG A 40 2.47 7.88 -3.15
C ARG A 40 1.90 6.96 -2.07
N MET A 41 1.59 5.72 -2.44
CA MET A 41 0.95 4.73 -1.57
C MET A 41 1.68 4.52 -0.22
N GLY A 42 3.02 4.49 -0.22
CA GLY A 42 3.80 4.39 1.02
C GLY A 42 3.51 5.53 2.02
N HIS A 43 3.26 6.74 1.52
CA HIS A 43 2.87 7.87 2.37
C HIS A 43 1.46 7.73 2.91
N LEU A 44 0.51 7.23 2.11
CA LEU A 44 -0.85 6.96 2.57
C LEU A 44 -0.85 5.94 3.72
N VAL A 45 -0.12 4.82 3.55
CA VAL A 45 0.05 3.79 4.59
C VAL A 45 0.61 4.41 5.86
N SER A 46 1.75 5.10 5.78
CA SER A 46 2.35 5.72 6.96
C SER A 46 1.44 6.75 7.63
N LYS A 47 0.69 7.54 6.85
CA LYS A 47 -0.24 8.53 7.41
C LYS A 47 -1.37 7.85 8.19
N ILE A 48 -1.99 6.81 7.62
CA ILE A 48 -3.03 6.03 8.31
C ILE A 48 -2.47 5.45 9.60
N SER A 49 -1.29 4.82 9.54
CA SER A 49 -0.67 4.19 10.71
C SER A 49 -0.34 5.19 11.81
N MET A 50 0.14 6.39 11.47
CA MET A 50 0.39 7.44 12.47
C MET A 50 -0.90 7.94 13.14
N GLU A 51 -2.00 8.05 12.41
CA GLU A 51 -3.29 8.40 13.00
C GLU A 51 -3.83 7.28 13.90
N MET A 52 -3.64 6.01 13.50
CA MET A 52 -3.99 4.85 14.34
C MET A 52 -3.16 4.81 15.63
N LEU A 53 -1.84 5.06 15.57
CA LEU A 53 -0.99 5.14 16.75
C LEU A 53 -1.49 6.19 17.74
N LYS A 54 -1.87 7.39 17.25
CA LYS A 54 -2.41 8.47 18.09
C LYS A 54 -3.78 8.13 18.66
N MET A 55 -4.69 7.63 17.84
CA MET A 55 -6.07 7.32 18.24
C MET A 55 -6.12 6.24 19.32
N HIS A 56 -5.18 5.31 19.29
CA HIS A 56 -5.12 4.17 20.21
C HIS A 56 -4.03 4.29 21.29
N ASP A 57 -3.37 5.45 21.41
CA ASP A 57 -2.28 5.72 22.37
C ASP A 57 -1.19 4.63 22.37
N LEU A 58 -0.79 4.20 21.18
CA LEU A 58 0.20 3.14 20.98
C LEU A 58 1.61 3.74 20.89
N SER A 59 2.56 3.12 21.59
CA SER A 59 3.97 3.52 21.51
C SER A 59 4.63 3.01 20.23
N LEU A 60 5.67 3.72 19.79
CA LEU A 60 6.53 3.35 18.67
C LEU A 60 7.98 3.36 19.15
N GLU A 61 8.41 2.23 19.71
CA GLU A 61 9.70 2.09 20.40
C GLU A 61 10.72 1.37 19.52
N SER A 62 10.25 0.38 18.78
CA SER A 62 11.06 -0.36 17.82
C SER A 62 10.29 -0.64 16.54
N VAL A 63 11.05 -0.79 15.45
CA VAL A 63 10.51 -1.13 14.14
C VAL A 63 11.30 -2.30 13.58
N HIS A 64 10.60 -3.32 13.12
CA HIS A 64 11.16 -4.48 12.41
C HIS A 64 11.06 -4.24 10.91
N LEU A 65 12.16 -4.47 10.20
CA LEU A 65 12.21 -4.38 8.74
C LEU A 65 12.31 -5.80 8.19
N ASP A 66 11.36 -6.17 7.34
CA ASP A 66 11.43 -7.41 6.57
C ASP A 66 10.82 -7.18 5.18
N THR A 67 11.13 -8.07 4.26
CA THR A 67 10.52 -8.13 2.94
C THR A 67 9.59 -9.34 2.84
N THR A 68 8.60 -9.29 1.97
CA THR A 68 7.88 -10.49 1.55
C THR A 68 7.68 -10.47 0.04
N SER A 69 7.58 -11.62 -0.60
CA SER A 69 7.34 -11.70 -2.04
C SER A 69 5.87 -12.01 -2.30
N LYS A 70 5.34 -11.53 -3.42
CA LYS A 70 4.05 -11.95 -3.95
C LYS A 70 4.19 -12.33 -5.41
N SER A 71 3.90 -13.59 -5.70
CA SER A 71 3.85 -14.11 -7.06
C SER A 71 2.59 -13.62 -7.79
N VAL A 72 2.73 -13.33 -9.07
CA VAL A 72 1.67 -12.83 -9.94
C VAL A 72 1.70 -13.52 -11.30
N GLN A 73 0.55 -13.53 -11.96
CA GLN A 73 0.34 -14.11 -13.28
C GLN A 73 -0.20 -13.01 -14.21
N GLY A 74 0.44 -12.84 -15.36
CA GLY A 74 0.12 -11.78 -16.31
C GLY A 74 1.25 -11.57 -17.31
N VAL A 75 0.96 -10.85 -18.39
CA VAL A 75 1.93 -10.61 -19.47
C VAL A 75 3.02 -9.64 -19.00
N TYR A 76 2.68 -8.49 -18.40
CA TYR A 76 3.63 -7.52 -17.83
C TYR A 76 4.82 -7.16 -18.76
N GLU A 77 4.68 -7.27 -20.08
CA GLU A 77 5.79 -7.02 -21.03
C GLU A 77 6.00 -5.53 -21.30
N ASP A 78 4.91 -4.74 -21.25
CA ASP A 78 4.91 -3.29 -21.48
C ASP A 78 4.56 -2.45 -20.23
N ASP A 79 4.32 -3.11 -19.08
CA ASP A 79 3.83 -2.48 -17.84
C ASP A 79 4.97 -2.00 -16.92
N ALA A 80 5.95 -1.28 -17.47
CA ALA A 80 7.03 -0.69 -16.69
C ALA A 80 6.59 0.68 -16.14
N GLU A 81 6.51 0.81 -14.81
CA GLU A 81 6.29 2.10 -14.16
C GLU A 81 7.65 2.71 -13.75
N GLY A 82 8.22 3.50 -14.65
CA GLY A 82 9.56 4.05 -14.49
C GLY A 82 10.63 2.95 -14.41
N ASN A 83 11.23 2.77 -13.23
CA ASN A 83 12.23 1.72 -13.00
C ASN A 83 11.65 0.44 -12.39
N PHE A 84 10.36 0.44 -12.02
CA PHE A 84 9.72 -0.72 -11.43
C PHE A 84 9.25 -1.69 -12.52
N HIS A 85 9.64 -2.96 -12.38
CA HIS A 85 9.29 -4.03 -13.31
C HIS A 85 8.83 -5.26 -12.54
N ILE A 86 7.69 -5.82 -12.94
CA ILE A 86 7.23 -7.12 -12.48
C ILE A 86 8.08 -8.19 -13.15
N THR A 87 8.88 -8.93 -12.37
CA THR A 87 9.91 -9.83 -12.88
C THR A 87 10.08 -11.07 -12.00
N TYR A 88 10.79 -12.08 -12.50
CA TYR A 88 11.17 -13.25 -11.72
C TYR A 88 12.18 -12.90 -10.62
N GLY A 89 12.23 -13.71 -9.57
CA GLY A 89 13.10 -13.51 -8.42
C GLY A 89 13.07 -14.68 -7.43
N TYR A 90 13.70 -14.49 -6.28
CA TYR A 90 13.66 -15.48 -5.20
C TYR A 90 12.32 -15.40 -4.45
N SER A 91 11.42 -16.32 -4.78
CA SER A 91 10.06 -16.40 -4.21
C SER A 91 10.08 -17.00 -2.80
N LYS A 92 9.64 -16.24 -1.80
CA LYS A 92 9.37 -16.73 -0.43
C LYS A 92 8.17 -17.69 -0.40
N ASP A 93 7.26 -17.60 -1.39
CA ASP A 93 6.12 -18.50 -1.60
C ASP A 93 6.50 -19.80 -2.35
N LYS A 94 7.80 -19.99 -2.66
CA LYS A 94 8.36 -21.17 -3.36
C LYS A 94 7.78 -21.38 -4.77
N GLN A 95 7.43 -20.30 -5.47
CA GLN A 95 6.96 -20.32 -6.86
C GLN A 95 7.94 -19.55 -7.77
N PRO A 96 9.12 -20.13 -8.08
CA PRO A 96 10.16 -19.45 -8.85
C PRO A 96 9.80 -19.29 -10.35
N ASP A 97 8.81 -20.03 -10.83
CA ASP A 97 8.29 -20.02 -12.19
C ASP A 97 7.32 -18.87 -12.47
N LEU A 98 6.94 -18.09 -11.44
CA LEU A 98 6.08 -16.93 -11.57
C LEU A 98 6.85 -15.62 -11.42
N LYS A 99 6.41 -14.60 -12.17
CA LYS A 99 6.84 -13.22 -11.92
C LYS A 99 6.35 -12.80 -10.54
N GLN A 100 7.05 -11.86 -9.92
CA GLN A 100 6.74 -11.43 -8.57
C GLN A 100 7.15 -9.97 -8.34
N TYR A 101 6.56 -9.39 -7.31
CA TYR A 101 7.07 -8.20 -6.67
C TYR A 101 7.38 -8.52 -5.20
N LYS A 102 8.14 -7.65 -4.57
CA LYS A 102 8.41 -7.71 -3.13
C LYS A 102 7.77 -6.51 -2.45
N ILE A 103 7.27 -6.74 -1.26
CA ILE A 103 6.76 -5.73 -0.34
C ILE A 103 7.79 -5.62 0.76
N GLY A 104 8.40 -4.45 0.89
CA GLY A 104 9.20 -4.09 2.04
C GLY A 104 8.30 -3.46 3.09
N CYS A 105 8.27 -4.03 4.30
CA CYS A 105 7.44 -3.52 5.38
C CYS A 105 8.30 -3.11 6.56
N ALA A 106 7.80 -2.12 7.29
CA ALA A 106 8.32 -1.73 8.57
C ALA A 106 7.22 -1.80 9.60
N ASP A 107 7.38 -2.69 10.58
CA ASP A 107 6.33 -3.03 11.53
C ASP A 107 6.74 -2.62 12.95
N GLN A 108 5.85 -1.91 13.64
CA GLN A 108 6.00 -1.54 15.04
C GLN A 108 5.98 -2.80 15.94
N GLN A 109 6.44 -2.69 17.19
CA GLN A 109 6.60 -3.85 18.10
C GLN A 109 5.34 -4.72 18.32
N ASN A 110 4.14 -4.19 18.10
CA ASN A 110 2.87 -4.90 18.23
C ASN A 110 2.25 -5.30 16.88
N GLY A 111 3.02 -5.22 15.78
CA GLY A 111 2.61 -5.67 14.45
C GLY A 111 1.89 -4.64 13.58
N LEU A 112 1.80 -3.37 14.01
CA LEU A 112 1.25 -2.32 13.15
C LEU A 112 2.28 -1.94 12.08
N VAL A 113 1.92 -2.10 10.81
CA VAL A 113 2.75 -1.62 9.68
C VAL A 113 2.79 -0.10 9.72
N VAL A 114 3.98 0.50 9.82
CA VAL A 114 4.18 1.97 9.84
C VAL A 114 4.75 2.51 8.53
N MET A 115 5.29 1.65 7.68
CA MET A 115 5.76 1.98 6.34
C MET A 115 5.65 0.75 5.44
N GLY A 116 5.28 0.98 4.18
CA GLY A 116 5.32 -0.02 3.13
C GLY A 116 5.99 0.53 1.87
N ASP A 117 6.73 -0.32 1.19
CA ASP A 117 7.38 -0.03 -0.09
C ASP A 117 7.21 -1.21 -1.05
N ILE A 118 7.04 -0.91 -2.34
CA ILE A 118 6.88 -1.92 -3.39
C ILE A 118 8.15 -1.91 -4.24
N ILE A 119 8.80 -3.06 -4.32
CA ILE A 119 10.08 -3.23 -5.01
C ILE A 119 10.03 -4.42 -5.97
N ALA A 120 10.85 -4.37 -7.02
CA ALA A 120 10.89 -5.43 -8.02
C ALA A 120 11.26 -6.79 -7.40
N GLY A 121 10.72 -7.88 -7.95
CA GLY A 121 10.88 -9.24 -7.39
C GLY A 121 12.31 -9.73 -7.26
N ASN A 122 13.21 -9.23 -8.11
CA ASN A 122 14.64 -9.55 -8.11
C ASN A 122 15.49 -8.68 -7.16
N HIS A 123 14.88 -7.70 -6.50
CA HIS A 123 15.60 -6.81 -5.59
C HIS A 123 16.00 -7.57 -4.32
N SER A 124 17.27 -7.47 -3.93
CA SER A 124 17.79 -8.24 -2.78
C SER A 124 17.59 -7.50 -1.46
N ASP A 125 17.38 -8.26 -0.38
CA ASP A 125 17.18 -7.69 0.96
C ASP A 125 18.41 -6.88 1.42
N ASN A 126 19.62 -7.30 1.02
CA ASN A 126 20.87 -6.58 1.30
C ASN A 126 20.93 -5.18 0.65
N GLN A 127 20.23 -4.97 -0.47
CA GLN A 127 20.11 -3.67 -1.13
C GLN A 127 18.98 -2.83 -0.54
N TRP A 128 17.87 -3.48 -0.17
CA TRP A 128 16.70 -2.81 0.38
C TRP A 128 16.93 -2.33 1.82
N ASN A 129 17.49 -3.17 2.70
CA ASN A 129 17.64 -2.87 4.13
C ASN A 129 18.31 -1.51 4.42
N PRO A 130 19.47 -1.16 3.80
CA PRO A 130 20.09 0.15 4.02
C PRO A 130 19.21 1.32 3.54
N SER A 131 18.44 1.12 2.47
CA SER A 131 17.54 2.12 1.90
C SER A 131 16.32 2.33 2.80
N ALA A 132 15.74 1.24 3.31
CA ALA A 132 14.64 1.26 4.26
C ALA A 132 15.02 1.99 5.56
N ILE A 133 16.22 1.74 6.11
CA ILE A 133 16.70 2.45 7.31
C ILE A 133 16.82 3.96 7.05
N LYS A 134 17.32 4.37 5.88
CA LYS A 134 17.41 5.79 5.51
C LYS A 134 16.04 6.44 5.38
N LEU A 135 15.10 5.76 4.72
CA LEU A 135 13.72 6.22 4.55
C LEU A 135 13.02 6.34 5.91
N MET A 136 13.24 5.38 6.82
CA MET A 136 12.68 5.41 8.16
C MET A 136 13.24 6.55 9.00
N SER A 137 14.56 6.78 8.91
CA SER A 137 15.22 7.90 9.57
C SER A 137 14.72 9.25 9.05
N SER A 138 14.51 9.39 7.74
CA SER A 138 13.96 10.63 7.17
C SER A 138 12.48 10.83 7.53
N PHE A 139 11.70 9.74 7.62
CA PHE A 139 10.31 9.74 8.07
C PHE A 139 10.20 10.27 9.51
N PHE A 140 10.93 9.69 10.46
CA PHE A 140 10.89 10.13 11.86
C PHE A 140 11.48 11.51 12.11
N ARG A 141 12.41 11.97 11.26
CA ARG A 141 12.93 13.34 11.30
C ARG A 141 11.99 14.37 10.67
N GLY A 142 10.81 13.96 10.19
CA GLY A 142 9.85 14.83 9.52
C GLY A 142 10.30 15.31 8.14
N LYS A 143 11.32 14.69 7.54
CA LYS A 143 11.88 15.08 6.24
C LYS A 143 11.31 14.30 5.07
N ALA A 144 10.73 13.12 5.29
CA ALA A 144 10.09 12.32 4.24
C ALA A 144 8.64 12.74 3.92
N ILE A 145 8.06 13.63 4.73
CA ILE A 145 6.65 14.09 4.64
C ILE A 145 6.57 15.48 3.98
N ALA A 146 7.62 15.89 3.25
CA ALA A 146 7.58 17.10 2.45
C ALA A 146 7.02 16.75 1.06
N ARG A 147 5.98 17.51 0.67
CA ARG A 147 5.22 17.40 -0.59
C ARG A 147 6.09 17.28 -1.83
#